data_AF-A0A7Y8SW61-F1
#
_entry.id   AF-A0A7Y8SW61-F1
#
_cell.length_a   1.000
_cell.length_b   1.000
_cell.length_c   1.000
_cell.angle_alpha   90.00
_cell.angle_beta   90.00
_cell.angle_gamma   90.00
#
_symmetry.space_group_name_H-M   'P 1'
#
loop_
_entity.id
_entity.type
_entity.pdbx_description
1 polymer ?
#
loop_
_entity_poly.entity_id
_entity_poly.type
_entity_poly.pdbx_seq_one_letter_code
_entity_poly.pdbx_strand_id
1 'polypeptide(L)'
;MKAISIALLVLTAGLTGLPAAAAPDPAPAPNGISLPADYQDWRLISPSYRTDKKHVRAVLGNDTAINAARAGKTLSWPDGSILAKLVWKEAPHDRFPAALEPGE
;
A
#
# COMPACT_ATOMS: atom_id res chain seq x y z
N MET A 1 53.48 39.00 -24.12
CA MET A 1 52.04 39.28 -23.96
C MET A 1 51.25 38.16 -24.61
N LYS A 2 50.59 37.31 -23.80
CA LYS A 2 49.49 36.41 -24.17
C LYS A 2 49.03 35.74 -22.87
N ALA A 3 48.02 36.31 -22.25
CA ALA A 3 47.35 35.70 -21.10
C ALA A 3 46.39 34.64 -21.64
N ILE A 4 46.53 33.39 -21.20
CA ILE A 4 45.57 32.32 -21.44
C ILE A 4 44.73 32.23 -20.17
N SER A 5 43.55 32.84 -20.21
CA SER A 5 42.55 32.73 -19.14
C SER A 5 41.85 31.38 -19.26
N ILE A 6 42.17 30.45 -18.37
CA ILE A 6 41.40 29.21 -18.19
C ILE A 6 40.28 29.52 -17.21
N ALA A 7 39.08 29.77 -17.73
CA ALA A 7 37.87 29.80 -16.92
C ALA A 7 37.38 28.36 -16.72
N LEU A 8 37.67 27.79 -15.55
CA LEU A 8 37.16 26.47 -15.16
C LEU A 8 35.71 26.63 -14.68
N LEU A 9 34.75 26.35 -15.57
CA LEU A 9 33.33 26.35 -15.24
C LEU A 9 33.01 25.08 -14.44
N VAL A 10 32.94 25.19 -13.11
CA VAL A 10 32.49 24.10 -12.23
C VAL A 10 30.97 24.02 -12.32
N LEU A 11 30.47 23.07 -13.09
CA LEU A 11 29.04 22.79 -13.22
C LEU A 11 28.62 21.80 -12.10
N THR A 12 28.28 22.31 -10.92
CA THR A 12 27.62 21.51 -9.88
C THR A 12 26.17 21.29 -10.29
N ALA A 13 25.88 20.16 -10.94
CA ALA A 13 24.51 19.70 -11.17
C ALA A 13 23.91 19.26 -9.82
N GLY A 14 23.09 20.13 -9.23
CA GLY A 14 22.26 19.79 -8.09
C GLY A 14 21.21 18.76 -8.49
N LEU A 15 21.44 17.49 -8.16
CA LEU A 15 20.40 16.46 -8.15
C LEU A 15 19.51 16.70 -6.92
N THR A 16 18.64 17.71 -6.97
CA THR A 16 17.50 17.76 -6.06
C THR A 16 16.47 16.77 -6.58
N GLY A 17 16.34 15.62 -5.93
CA GLY A 17 15.28 14.67 -6.22
C GLY A 17 13.94 15.38 -6.13
N LEU A 18 13.19 15.42 -7.23
CA LEU A 18 11.83 15.90 -7.23
C LEU A 18 11.02 14.97 -6.31
N PRO A 19 10.40 15.46 -5.23
CA PRO A 19 9.41 14.66 -4.51
C PRO A 19 8.38 14.15 -5.52
N ALA A 20 8.24 12.83 -5.61
CA ALA A 20 7.14 12.21 -6.35
C ALA A 20 5.85 12.74 -5.74
N ALA A 21 5.09 13.53 -6.50
CA ALA A 21 3.81 14.02 -6.06
C ALA A 21 2.92 12.80 -5.78
N ALA A 22 2.51 12.63 -4.52
CA ALA A 22 1.54 11.60 -4.16
C ALA A 22 0.26 11.83 -4.97
N ALA A 23 -0.31 10.76 -5.52
CA ALA A 23 -1.60 10.85 -6.19
C ALA A 23 -2.63 11.42 -5.21
N PRO A 24 -3.56 12.28 -5.66
CA PRO A 24 -4.59 12.81 -4.78
C PRO A 24 -5.45 11.67 -4.25
N ASP A 25 -5.88 11.79 -3.00
CA ASP A 25 -6.75 10.80 -2.37
C ASP A 25 -8.04 10.60 -3.20
N PRO A 26 -8.53 9.36 -3.28
CA PRO A 26 -9.78 9.09 -3.98
C PRO A 26 -10.92 9.86 -3.30
N ALA A 27 -11.87 10.32 -4.12
CA ALA A 27 -13.10 10.91 -3.59
C ALA A 27 -13.81 9.91 -2.66
N PRO A 28 -14.53 10.40 -1.64
CA PRO A 28 -15.33 9.53 -0.78
C PRO A 28 -16.29 8.66 -1.59
N ALA A 29 -16.56 7.46 -1.09
CA ALA A 29 -17.58 6.59 -1.66
C ALA A 29 -18.97 7.29 -1.66
N PRO A 30 -19.94 6.85 -2.48
CA PRO A 30 -21.27 7.49 -2.55
C PRO A 30 -22.03 7.57 -1.22
N ASN A 31 -21.64 6.76 -0.23
CA ASN A 31 -22.17 6.79 1.14
C ASN A 31 -21.39 7.72 2.08
N GLY A 32 -20.49 8.54 1.57
CA GLY A 32 -19.68 9.51 2.32
C GLY A 32 -18.46 8.92 3.02
N ILE A 33 -18.20 7.61 2.92
CA ILE A 33 -17.04 6.99 3.57
C ILE A 33 -15.78 7.27 2.75
N SER A 34 -14.82 7.96 3.37
CA SER A 34 -13.49 8.20 2.79
C SER A 34 -12.58 7.00 3.01
N LEU A 35 -11.60 6.80 2.13
CA LEU A 35 -10.56 5.81 2.34
C LEU A 35 -9.70 6.24 3.55
N PRO A 36 -9.58 5.45 4.63
CA PRO A 36 -8.74 5.81 5.77
C PRO A 36 -7.27 5.87 5.32
N ALA A 37 -6.57 6.98 5.56
CA ALA A 37 -5.20 7.17 5.08
C ALA A 37 -4.18 6.18 5.68
N ASP A 38 -4.47 5.67 6.87
CA ASP A 38 -3.61 4.79 7.68
C ASP A 38 -3.92 3.30 7.49
N TYR A 39 -4.81 2.92 6.57
CA TYR A 39 -5.26 1.52 6.43
C TYR A 39 -4.12 0.54 6.13
N GLN A 40 -3.01 1.02 5.56
CA GLN A 40 -1.84 0.21 5.22
C GLN A 40 -1.08 -0.26 6.46
N ASP A 41 -1.16 0.47 7.56
CA ASP A 41 -0.54 0.14 8.85
C ASP A 41 -1.45 -0.73 9.73
N TRP A 42 -2.68 -0.98 9.28
CA TRP A 42 -3.62 -1.79 10.02
C TRP A 42 -3.20 -3.26 10.06
N ARG A 43 -3.60 -3.93 11.14
CA ARG A 43 -3.16 -5.30 11.40
C ARG A 43 -3.97 -6.29 10.54
N LEU A 44 -3.32 -7.40 10.17
CA LEU A 44 -3.95 -8.48 9.42
C LEU A 44 -4.97 -9.24 10.28
N ILE A 45 -6.19 -9.38 9.77
CA ILE A 45 -7.23 -10.25 10.32
C ILE A 45 -7.16 -11.63 9.67
N SER A 46 -7.13 -11.70 8.33
CA SER A 46 -7.17 -12.97 7.61
C SER A 46 -6.61 -12.87 6.19
N PRO A 47 -5.72 -13.79 5.77
CA PRO A 47 -5.36 -13.99 4.37
C PRO A 47 -6.34 -14.95 3.68
N SER A 48 -6.48 -14.81 2.35
CA SER A 48 -7.17 -15.79 1.53
C SER A 48 -6.63 -15.81 0.11
N TYR A 49 -6.77 -16.97 -0.54
CA TYR A 49 -6.45 -17.14 -1.96
C TYR A 49 -7.71 -17.56 -2.71
N ARG A 50 -7.96 -16.97 -3.89
CA ARG A 50 -9.10 -17.31 -4.74
C ARG A 50 -8.64 -17.93 -6.05
N THR A 51 -8.86 -19.25 -6.17
CA THR A 51 -8.52 -20.06 -7.35
C THR A 51 -9.30 -19.63 -8.60
N ASP A 52 -10.55 -19.19 -8.45
CA ASP A 52 -11.42 -18.80 -9.55
C ASP A 52 -11.01 -17.47 -10.22
N LYS A 53 -10.31 -16.62 -9.48
CA LYS A 53 -9.83 -15.32 -9.96
C LYS A 53 -8.32 -15.19 -9.99
N LYS A 54 -7.57 -16.15 -9.42
CA LYS A 54 -6.11 -16.09 -9.28
C LYS A 54 -5.65 -14.86 -8.49
N HIS A 55 -6.30 -14.64 -7.35
CA HIS A 55 -6.03 -13.46 -6.50
C HIS A 55 -5.53 -13.88 -5.12
N VAL A 56 -4.48 -13.22 -4.66
CA VAL A 56 -4.05 -13.19 -3.25
C VAL A 56 -4.79 -12.05 -2.56
N ARG A 57 -5.27 -12.26 -1.33
CA ARG A 57 -6.13 -11.30 -0.63
C ARG A 57 -5.79 -11.25 0.84
N ALA A 58 -5.96 -10.07 1.42
CA ALA A 58 -5.83 -9.83 2.84
C ALA A 58 -7.00 -8.99 3.33
N VAL A 59 -7.50 -9.31 4.52
CA VAL A 59 -8.41 -8.46 5.28
C VAL A 59 -7.60 -7.85 6.42
N LEU A 60 -7.49 -6.52 6.43
CA LEU A 60 -6.95 -5.75 7.53
C LEU A 60 -8.09 -5.17 8.37
N GLY A 61 -7.78 -4.79 9.61
CA GLY A 61 -8.72 -4.09 10.46
C GLY A 61 -8.05 -3.06 11.35
N ASN A 62 -8.79 -1.99 11.63
CA ASN A 62 -8.44 -1.03 12.67
C ASN A 62 -8.47 -1.68 14.06
N ASP A 63 -8.11 -0.93 15.09
CA ASP A 63 -7.98 -1.46 16.45
C ASP A 63 -9.25 -2.11 16.99
N THR A 64 -10.41 -1.49 16.73
CA THR A 64 -11.71 -2.03 17.13
C THR A 64 -11.97 -3.38 16.46
N ALA A 65 -11.75 -3.47 15.14
CA ALA A 65 -11.94 -4.71 14.39
C ALA A 65 -10.96 -5.81 14.86
N ILE A 66 -9.69 -5.48 15.11
CA ILE A 66 -8.71 -6.47 15.55
C ILE A 66 -9.05 -7.03 16.93
N ASN A 67 -9.45 -6.16 17.86
CA ASN A 67 -9.85 -6.59 19.19
C ASN A 67 -11.10 -7.47 19.13
N ALA A 68 -12.08 -7.12 18.29
CA ALA A 68 -13.28 -7.93 18.07
C ALA A 68 -12.95 -9.29 17.46
N ALA A 69 -12.08 -9.33 16.43
CA ALA A 69 -11.65 -10.56 15.78
C ALA A 69 -10.96 -11.52 16.75
N ARG A 70 -10.03 -11.01 17.57
CA ARG A 70 -9.31 -11.80 18.58
C ARG A 70 -10.22 -12.32 19.69
N ALA A 71 -11.27 -11.56 20.03
CA ALA A 71 -12.27 -11.97 21.01
C ALA A 71 -13.39 -12.86 20.43
N GLY A 72 -13.34 -13.21 19.14
CA GLY A 72 -14.38 -13.99 18.46
C GLY A 72 -15.71 -13.24 18.29
N LYS A 73 -15.74 -11.92 18.43
CA LYS A 73 -16.94 -11.07 18.31
C LYS A 73 -17.12 -10.55 16.89
N THR A 74 -17.20 -11.46 15.92
CA THR A 74 -17.26 -11.11 14.48
C THR A 74 -18.64 -11.34 13.84
N LEU A 75 -19.60 -11.92 14.57
CA LEU A 75 -20.98 -12.09 14.08
C LEU A 75 -21.68 -10.73 13.91
N SER A 76 -21.40 -9.80 14.81
CA SER A 76 -21.78 -8.40 14.72
C SER A 76 -20.57 -7.58 15.13
N TRP A 77 -19.95 -6.92 14.15
CA TRP A 77 -18.80 -6.07 14.41
C TRP A 77 -19.21 -4.91 15.33
N PRO A 78 -18.43 -4.59 16.37
CA PRO A 78 -18.69 -3.41 17.19
C PRO A 78 -18.67 -2.13 16.36
N ASP A 79 -19.44 -1.13 16.76
CA ASP A 79 -19.42 0.20 16.15
C ASP A 79 -18.00 0.77 16.09
N GLY A 80 -17.69 1.42 14.97
CA GLY A 80 -16.35 1.92 14.69
C GLY A 80 -15.35 0.86 14.21
N SER A 81 -15.76 -0.40 14.05
CA SER A 81 -14.95 -1.39 13.32
C SER A 81 -14.88 -1.01 11.84
N ILE A 82 -13.65 -0.92 11.31
CA ILE A 82 -13.43 -0.73 9.88
C ILE A 82 -12.55 -1.87 9.38
N LEU A 83 -12.96 -2.48 8.27
CA LEU A 83 -12.23 -3.54 7.60
C LEU A 83 -11.79 -3.07 6.21
N ALA A 84 -10.53 -3.29 5.89
CA ALA A 84 -9.98 -3.04 4.56
C ALA A 84 -9.69 -4.36 3.87
N LYS A 85 -10.17 -4.56 2.63
CA LYS A 85 -9.90 -5.76 1.86
C LYS A 85 -8.96 -5.45 0.71
N LEU A 86 -7.74 -5.96 0.81
CA LEU A 86 -6.73 -5.86 -0.21
C LEU A 86 -6.82 -7.06 -1.14
N VAL A 87 -6.63 -6.80 -2.42
CA VAL A 87 -6.75 -7.77 -3.50
C VAL A 87 -5.65 -7.50 -4.49
N TRP A 88 -4.83 -8.51 -4.73
CA TRP A 88 -3.77 -8.49 -5.74
C TRP A 88 -3.98 -9.65 -6.69
N LYS A 89 -3.59 -9.49 -7.96
CA LYS A 89 -3.38 -10.63 -8.84
C LYS A 89 -2.22 -11.46 -8.27
N GLU A 90 -2.28 -12.78 -8.44
CA GLU A 90 -1.15 -13.63 -8.08
C GLU A 90 0.05 -13.38 -9.01
N ALA A 91 1.26 -13.44 -8.46
CA ALA A 91 2.50 -13.56 -9.20
C ALA A 91 3.31 -14.75 -8.66
N PRO A 92 4.06 -15.49 -9.50
CA PRO A 92 4.99 -16.50 -9.00
C PRO A 92 6.22 -15.83 -8.38
N HIS A 93 6.71 -16.36 -7.27
CA HIS A 93 7.95 -15.87 -6.65
C HIS A 93 9.18 -16.21 -7.50
N ASP A 94 10.02 -15.22 -7.81
CA ASP A 94 11.16 -15.34 -8.74
C ASP A 94 12.09 -16.53 -8.47
N ARG A 95 12.44 -16.74 -7.19
CA ARG A 95 13.36 -17.82 -6.78
C ARG A 95 12.67 -19.12 -6.39
N PHE A 96 11.34 -19.13 -6.29
CA PHE A 96 10.57 -20.29 -5.87
C PHE A 96 9.22 -20.32 -6.59
N PRO A 97 9.20 -20.70 -7.88
CA PRO A 97 8.03 -20.53 -8.74
C PRO A 97 6.76 -21.30 -8.31
N ALA A 98 6.87 -22.21 -7.35
CA ALA A 98 5.73 -22.90 -6.76
C ALA A 98 4.96 -22.06 -5.72
N ALA A 99 5.55 -20.96 -5.22
CA ALA A 99 4.85 -20.01 -4.35
C ALA A 99 4.20 -18.89 -5.17
N LEU A 100 2.97 -18.55 -4.77
CA LEU A 100 2.21 -17.44 -5.32
C LEU A 100 2.17 -16.31 -4.29
N GLU A 101 2.47 -15.08 -4.73
CA GLU A 101 2.56 -13.89 -3.89
C GLU A 101 1.69 -12.74 -4.42
N PRO A 102 1.45 -11.69 -3.62
CA PRO A 102 0.81 -10.47 -4.09
C PRO A 102 1.60 -9.81 -5.24
N GLY A 103 0.97 -9.71 -6.41
CA GLY A 103 1.46 -8.96 -7.57
C GLY A 103 0.73 -7.62 -7.75
N GLU A 104 0.41 -7.27 -9.00
CA GLU A 104 -0.36 -6.07 -9.37
C GLU A 104 -1.85 -6.11 -9.01
#